data_AF-A0A6P0DW28-F1
#
_entry.id   AF-A0A6P0DW28-F1
#
_cell.length_a   1.000
_cell.length_b   1.000
_cell.length_c   1.000
_cell.angle_alpha   90.00
_cell.angle_beta   90.00
_cell.angle_gamma   90.00
#
_symmetry.space_group_name_H-M   'P 1'
#
loop_
_entity.id
_entity.type
_entity.pdbx_description
1 polymer ?
#
loop_
_entity_poly.entity_id
_entity_poly.type
_entity_poly.pdbx_seq_one_letter_code
_entity_poly.pdbx_strand_id
1 'polypeptide(L)' 'MSAAPPVAAVIADIVGSRALPDRERAQEQILAAFAAAEQDVPPLRPAWASVGDEFQALHRTWPDALRLTVRVT' A
#
# COMPACT_ATOMS: atom_id res chain seq x y z
N MET A 1 -11.48 -7.44 -28.78
CA MET A 1 -11.25 -6.63 -27.57
C MET A 1 -9.78 -6.77 -27.19
N SER A 2 -9.03 -5.68 -27.08
CA SER A 2 -7.66 -5.74 -26.55
C SER A 2 -7.72 -5.87 -25.04
N ALA A 3 -6.84 -6.68 -24.44
CA ALA A 3 -6.69 -6.74 -22.99
C ALA A 3 -6.24 -5.36 -22.45
N ALA A 4 -6.67 -5.03 -21.23
CA ALA A 4 -6.17 -3.86 -20.53
C ALA A 4 -4.65 -4.00 -20.29
N PRO A 5 -3.89 -2.90 -20.26
CA PRO A 5 -2.47 -2.96 -19.93
C PRO A 5 -2.27 -3.52 -18.52
N PRO A 6 -1.19 -4.28 -18.27
CA PRO A 6 -0.90 -4.81 -16.95
C PRO A 6 -0.68 -3.67 -15.95
N VAL A 7 -1.09 -3.90 -14.71
CA VAL A 7 -0.86 -3.00 -13.56
C VAL A 7 -0.02 -3.73 -12.52
N ALA A 8 0.67 -2.98 -11.66
CA ALA A 8 1.41 -3.52 -10.53
C ALA A 8 0.65 -3.26 -9.23
N ALA A 9 0.55 -4.28 -8.38
CA ALA A 9 0.00 -4.16 -7.04
C ALA A 9 1.13 -4.24 -6.01
N VAL A 10 1.06 -3.38 -4.98
CA VAL A 10 1.80 -3.56 -3.73
C VAL A 10 0.83 -4.20 -2.75
N ILE A 11 1.25 -5.28 -2.09
CA ILE A 11 0.52 -5.93 -0.99
C ILE A 11 1.45 -5.92 0.21
N ALA A 12 0.98 -5.37 1.33
CA ALA A 12 1.74 -5.23 2.56
C ALA A 12 0.95 -5.79 3.74
N ASP A 13 1.64 -6.33 4.73
CA ASP A 13 1.04 -6.96 5.92
C ASP A 13 1.78 -6.51 7.18
N ILE A 14 1.04 -6.32 8.28
CA ILE A 14 1.64 -5.97 9.56
C ILE A 14 2.20 -7.22 10.24
N VAL A 15 3.52 -7.36 10.19
CA VAL A 15 4.21 -8.44 10.90
C VAL A 15 3.88 -8.39 12.40
N GLY A 16 3.32 -9.49 12.92
CA GLY A 16 3.00 -9.61 14.34
C GLY A 16 1.76 -8.83 14.79
N SER A 17 0.86 -8.45 13.88
CA SER A 17 -0.33 -7.62 14.17
C SER A 17 -1.15 -8.05 15.39
N ARG A 18 -1.25 -9.35 15.65
CA ARG A 18 -2.01 -9.91 16.78
C ARG A 18 -1.44 -9.57 18.15
N ALA A 19 -0.16 -9.20 18.22
CA ALA A 19 0.52 -8.81 19.44
C ALA A 19 0.55 -7.29 19.64
N LEU A 20 0.04 -6.50 18.69
CA LEU A 20 -0.01 -5.05 18.83
C LEU A 20 -1.00 -4.64 19.92
N PRO A 21 -0.60 -3.74 20.84
CA PRO A 21 -1.49 -3.25 21.89
C PRO A 21 -2.64 -2.42 21.33
N ASP A 22 -2.41 -1.76 20.18
CA ASP A 22 -3.41 -0.97 19.47
C ASP A 22 -3.28 -1.23 17.97
N ARG A 23 -4.14 -2.12 17.46
CA ARG A 23 -4.14 -2.53 16.05
C ARG A 23 -4.71 -1.45 15.15
N GLU A 24 -5.74 -0.74 15.61
CA GLU A 24 -6.42 0.30 14.84
C GLU A 24 -5.46 1.46 14.58
N ARG A 25 -4.77 1.92 15.63
CA ARG A 25 -3.78 2.98 15.50
C ARG A 25 -2.63 2.61 14.57
N ALA A 26 -2.16 1.37 14.62
CA ALA A 26 -1.13 0.90 13.70
C ALA A 26 -1.60 0.92 12.24
N GLN A 27 -2.87 0.56 11.97
CA GLN A 27 -3.43 0.66 10.63
C GLN A 27 -3.52 2.10 10.13
N GLU A 28 -3.98 3.02 10.97
CA GLU A 28 -4.02 4.46 10.64
C GLU A 28 -2.64 4.99 10.29
N GLN A 29 -1.62 4.64 11.07
CA GLN A 29 -0.24 5.07 10.86
C GLN A 29 0.34 4.56 9.54
N ILE A 30 0.07 3.29 9.21
CA ILE A 30 0.51 2.70 7.94
C ILE A 30 -0.19 3.37 6.75
N LEU A 31 -1.51 3.61 6.83
CA LEU A 31 -2.22 4.34 5.78
C LEU A 31 -1.71 5.77 5.63
N ALA A 32 -1.35 6.44 6.72
CA ALA A 32 -0.72 7.76 6.67
C ALA A 32 0.66 7.73 5.99
N ALA A 33 1.48 6.71 6.28
CA ALA A 33 2.78 6.51 5.64
C ALA A 33 2.64 6.25 4.13
N PHE A 34 1.65 5.45 3.72
CA PHE A 34 1.30 5.31 2.30
C PHE A 34 0.88 6.65 1.69
N ALA A 35 -0.06 7.36 2.31
CA ALA A 35 -0.56 8.64 1.78
C ALA A 35 0.55 9.68 1.60
N ALA A 36 1.57 9.68 2.47
CA ALA A 36 2.75 10.51 2.34
C ALA A 36 3.62 10.10 1.14
N ALA A 37 3.94 8.80 1.00
CA ALA A 37 4.72 8.29 -0.13
C ALA A 37 4.02 8.50 -1.48
N GLU A 38 2.69 8.43 -1.49
CA GLU A 38 1.84 8.63 -2.67
C GLU A 38 1.84 10.06 -3.21
N GLN A 39 2.27 11.05 -2.41
CA GLN A 39 2.50 12.41 -2.92
C GLN A 39 3.65 12.46 -3.93
N ASP A 40 4.67 11.62 -3.73
CA ASP A 40 5.85 11.53 -4.62
C ASP A 40 5.68 10.48 -5.72
N VAL A 41 4.89 9.43 -5.45
CA VAL A 41 4.61 8.32 -6.37
C VAL A 41 3.09 8.17 -6.54
N PRO A 42 2.45 8.92 -7.44
CA PRO A 42 1.00 8.90 -7.59
C PRO A 42 0.47 7.51 -7.99
N PRO A 43 -0.44 6.91 -7.20
CA PRO A 43 -0.99 5.59 -7.49
C PRO A 43 -2.12 5.67 -8.53
N LEU A 44 -2.45 4.54 -9.15
CA LEU A 44 -3.73 4.35 -9.86
C LEU A 44 -4.89 4.19 -8.88
N ARG A 45 -4.63 3.54 -7.75
CA ARG A 45 -5.54 3.46 -6.61
C ARG A 45 -4.72 3.62 -5.32
N PRO A 46 -5.00 4.67 -4.52
CA PRO A 46 -4.37 4.87 -3.23
C PRO A 46 -4.49 3.65 -2.32
N ALA A 47 -3.54 3.51 -1.40
CA ALA A 47 -3.51 2.41 -0.47
C ALA A 47 -4.82 2.30 0.33
N TRP A 48 -5.30 1.06 0.50
CA TRP A 48 -6.46 0.77 1.32
C TRP A 48 -6.22 -0.48 2.14
N ALA A 49 -6.82 -0.54 3.32
CA ALA A 49 -6.87 -1.77 4.11
C ALA A 49 -7.77 -2.79 3.42
N SER A 50 -7.26 -4.01 3.21
CA SER A 50 -8.04 -5.14 2.72
C SER A 50 -8.54 -5.97 3.90
N VAL A 51 -8.33 -7.28 3.91
CA VAL A 51 -8.80 -8.16 4.99
C VAL A 51 -7.75 -8.21 6.10
N GLY A 52 -8.16 -7.90 7.33
CA GLY A 52 -7.31 -8.04 8.51
C GLY A 52 -6.30 -6.90 8.65
N ASP A 53 -5.02 -7.25 8.55
CA ASP A 53 -3.84 -6.41 8.68
C ASP A 53 -3.10 -6.21 7.34
N GLU A 54 -3.73 -6.64 6.25
CA GLU A 54 -3.22 -6.46 4.89
C GLU A 54 -3.65 -5.12 4.28
N PHE A 55 -2.75 -4.52 3.50
CA PHE A 55 -2.98 -3.32 2.70
C PHE A 55 -2.63 -3.59 1.25
N GLN A 56 -3.29 -2.86 0.34
CA GLN A 56 -3.03 -2.94 -1.08
C GLN A 56 -2.99 -1.55 -1.71
N ALA A 57 -2.16 -1.36 -2.73
CA ALA A 57 -2.12 -0.16 -3.58
C ALA A 57 -1.87 -0.54 -5.04
N LEU A 58 -2.42 0.20 -5.99
CA LEU A 58 -2.26 -0.09 -7.43
C LEU A 58 -1.45 0.99 -8.13
N HIS A 59 -0.53 0.57 -8.98
CA HIS A 59 0.38 1.43 -9.74
C HIS A 59 0.40 1.05 -11.21
N ARG A 60 0.68 2.04 -12.06
CA ARG A 60 0.72 1.85 -13.52
C ARG A 60 1.88 0.96 -13.95
N THR A 61 2.99 0.99 -13.22
CA THR A 61 4.20 0.25 -13.56
C THR A 61 4.80 -0.40 -12.32
N TRP A 62 5.49 -1.53 -12.49
CA TRP A 62 6.20 -2.17 -11.37
C TRP A 62 7.31 -1.30 -10.77
N PRO A 63 8.05 -0.45 -11.54
CA PRO A 63 9.02 0.46 -10.93
C PRO A 63 8.37 1.49 -10.01
N ASP A 64 7.17 1.99 -10.33
CA ASP A 64 6.44 2.90 -9.43
C ASP A 64 6.03 2.16 -8.16
N ALA A 65 5.52 0.93 -8.29
CA ALA A 65 5.20 0.09 -7.13
C ALA A 65 6.41 -0.13 -6.21
N LEU A 66 7.58 -0.45 -6.77
CA LEU A 66 8.82 -0.61 -6.00
C LEU A 66 9.26 0.71 -5.34
N ARG A 67 9.15 1.83 -6.06
CA ARG A 67 9.49 3.17 -5.53
C ARG A 67 8.60 3.57 -4.37
N LEU A 68 7.30 3.26 -4.44
CA LEU A 68 6.38 3.45 -3.32
C LEU A 68 6.86 2.64 -2.12
N THR A 69 7.12 1.34 -2.28
CA THR A 69 7.47 0.44 -1.17
C THR A 69 8.68 0.94 -0.36
N VAL A 70 9.69 1.52 -1.01
CA VAL A 70 10.89 2.04 -0.32
C VAL A 70 10.72 3.44 0.27
N ARG A 71 9.56 4.09 0.04
CA ARG A 71 9.23 5.44 0.54
C ARG A 71 8.18 5.44 1.64
N VAL A 72 7.47 4.34 1.87
CA VAL A 72 6.58 4.18 3.02
C VAL A 72 7.45 4.05 4.28
N THR A 73 7.38 5.03 5.19
CA THR A 73 8.21 5.15 6.41
C THR A 73 7.38 5.44 7.64
#